data_AF-A0A496T5H7-F1
#
_entry.id   AF-A0A496T5H7-F1
#
_cell.length_a   1.000
_cell.length_b   1.000
_cell.length_c   1.000
_cell.angle_alpha   90.00
_cell.angle_beta   90.00
_cell.angle_gamma   90.00
#
_symmetry.space_group_name_H-M   'P 1'
#
loop_
_entity.id
_entity.type
_entity.pdbx_description
1 polymer ?
#
loop_
_entity_poly.entity_id
_entity_poly.type
_entity_poly.pdbx_seq_one_letter_code
_entity_poly.pdbx_strand_id
1 'polypeptide(L)'
;LTLTVELAKKNAFNLAAGRVFIGFLKNVFPINVLQAVKSVLEVVRIFCATANPAEVIIAETEQGRGVLGVIDGQSTFGIEAEKDIEDRKALLRKFEYQL
;
A
#
# COMPACT_ATOMS: atom_id res chain seq x y z
N LEU A 1 -10.30 -14.83 8.39
CA LEU A 1 -10.78 -13.44 8.54
C LEU A 1 -10.32 -12.79 9.84
N THR A 2 -10.37 -13.47 10.98
CA THR A 2 -10.07 -12.89 12.30
C THR A 2 -8.65 -12.29 12.41
N LEU A 3 -7.61 -12.97 11.94
CA LEU A 3 -6.23 -12.47 12.08
C LEU A 3 -5.97 -11.15 11.34
N THR A 4 -6.40 -11.01 10.08
CA THR A 4 -6.18 -9.80 9.28
C THR A 4 -6.99 -8.63 9.81
N VAL A 5 -8.17 -8.89 10.36
CA VAL A 5 -9.00 -7.87 11.04
C VAL A 5 -8.33 -7.39 12.33
N GLU A 6 -7.76 -8.29 13.15
CA GLU A 6 -7.03 -7.87 14.34
C GLU A 6 -5.76 -7.07 14.03
N LEU A 7 -5.04 -7.43 12.96
CA LEU A 7 -3.92 -6.63 12.46
C LEU A 7 -4.39 -5.24 12.00
N ALA A 8 -5.50 -5.14 11.27
CA ALA A 8 -6.07 -3.87 10.85
C ALA A 8 -6.43 -2.99 12.07
N LYS A 9 -7.12 -3.56 13.06
CA LYS A 9 -7.51 -2.87 14.29
C LYS A 9 -6.29 -2.36 15.05
N LYS A 10 -5.30 -3.23 15.29
CA LYS A 10 -4.08 -2.86 16.03
C LYS A 10 -3.31 -1.73 15.34
N ASN A 11 -3.12 -1.83 14.02
CA ASN A 11 -2.39 -0.80 13.28
C ASN A 11 -3.18 0.51 13.21
N ALA A 12 -4.50 0.47 12.95
CA ALA A 12 -5.33 1.67 12.93
C ALA A 12 -5.37 2.37 14.30
N PHE A 13 -5.44 1.59 15.39
CA PHE A 13 -5.34 2.11 16.75
C PHE A 13 -4.00 2.80 17.00
N ASN A 14 -2.89 2.20 16.56
CA ASN A 14 -1.55 2.78 16.71
C ASN A 14 -1.36 4.07 15.90
N LEU A 15 -1.95 4.16 14.70
CA LEU A 15 -1.93 5.41 13.93
C LEU A 15 -2.66 6.55 14.66
N ALA A 16 -3.75 6.21 15.36
CA ALA A 16 -4.59 7.14 16.12
C ALA A 16 -5.02 8.39 15.31
N ALA A 17 -5.13 8.25 13.99
CA ALA A 17 -5.54 9.31 13.07
C ALA A 17 -6.99 9.11 12.62
N GLY A 18 -7.78 10.19 12.62
CA GLY A 18 -9.19 10.14 12.23
C GLY A 18 -9.38 9.90 10.73
N ARG A 19 -10.45 9.18 10.37
CA ARG A 19 -10.83 8.86 8.97
C ARG A 19 -9.74 8.13 8.17
N VAL A 20 -9.00 7.25 8.83
CA VAL A 20 -8.02 6.34 8.19
C VAL A 20 -8.55 4.92 8.27
N PHE A 21 -8.37 4.14 7.19
CA PHE A 21 -8.62 2.71 7.17
C PHE A 21 -7.37 1.94 6.73
N ILE A 22 -7.27 0.68 7.13
CA ILE A 22 -6.19 -0.24 6.75
C ILE A 22 -6.82 -1.52 6.22
N GLY A 23 -6.45 -1.93 5.01
CA GLY A 23 -6.86 -3.20 4.40
C GLY A 23 -5.69 -4.17 4.34
N PHE A 24 -5.84 -5.35 4.95
CA PHE A 24 -4.89 -6.46 4.79
C PHE A 24 -5.43 -7.44 3.76
N LEU A 25 -4.62 -7.73 2.75
CA LEU A 25 -4.93 -8.66 1.67
C LEU A 25 -4.17 -9.96 1.86
N LYS A 26 -4.82 -11.10 1.58
CA LYS A 26 -4.19 -12.42 1.55
C LYS A 26 -4.68 -13.17 0.31
N ASN A 27 -3.77 -13.83 -0.40
CA ASN A 27 -4.05 -14.56 -1.64
C ASN A 27 -4.68 -13.70 -2.75
N VAL A 28 -4.43 -12.39 -2.73
CA VAL A 28 -4.87 -11.42 -3.73
C VAL A 28 -3.89 -10.25 -3.74
N PHE A 29 -3.66 -9.64 -4.90
CA PHE A 29 -2.78 -8.49 -5.03
C PHE A 29 -3.56 -7.18 -5.02
N PRO A 30 -2.93 -6.05 -4.61
CA PRO A 30 -3.56 -4.74 -4.69
C PRO A 30 -4.16 -4.42 -6.06
N ILE A 31 -3.47 -4.77 -7.16
CA ILE A 31 -3.94 -4.53 -8.54
C ILE A 31 -5.31 -5.14 -8.84
N ASN A 32 -5.72 -6.19 -8.11
CA ASN A 32 -7.01 -6.85 -8.32
C ASN A 32 -8.18 -6.10 -7.66
N VAL A 33 -7.92 -5.28 -6.63
CA VAL A 33 -8.97 -4.67 -5.80
C VAL A 33 -8.92 -3.14 -5.77
N LEU A 34 -7.80 -2.54 -6.16
CA LEU A 34 -7.55 -1.11 -5.99
C LEU A 34 -8.61 -0.24 -6.67
N GLN A 35 -9.10 -0.65 -7.84
CA GLN A 35 -10.14 0.08 -8.55
C GLN A 35 -11.49 0.05 -7.80
N ALA A 36 -11.86 -1.10 -7.25
CA ALA A 36 -13.08 -1.24 -6.46
C ALA A 36 -13.02 -0.34 -5.21
N VAL A 37 -11.89 -0.32 -4.51
CA VAL A 37 -11.68 0.56 -3.34
C VAL A 37 -11.77 2.03 -3.74
N LYS A 38 -11.13 2.43 -4.86
CA LYS A 38 -11.20 3.82 -5.37
C LYS A 38 -12.61 4.25 -5.77
N SER A 39 -13.48 3.32 -6.16
CA SER A 39 -14.86 3.61 -6.55
C SER A 39 -15.84 3.78 -5.38
N VAL A 40 -15.43 3.48 -4.15
CA VAL A 40 -16.26 3.70 -2.96
C VAL A 40 -16.37 5.21 -2.70
N LEU A 41 -17.60 5.73 -2.60
CA LEU A 41 -17.87 7.17 -2.49
C LEU A 41 -17.25 7.81 -1.25
N GLU A 42 -17.12 7.05 -0.16
CA GLU A 42 -16.53 7.48 1.10
C GLU A 42 -14.99 7.49 1.09
N VAL A 43 -14.35 6.87 0.08
CA VAL A 43 -12.88 6.78 0.00
C VAL A 43 -12.33 8.05 -0.65
N VAL A 44 -11.72 8.90 0.17
CA VAL A 44 -11.14 10.18 -0.27
C VAL A 44 -9.81 9.98 -1.00
N ARG A 45 -8.93 9.10 -0.49
CA ARG A 45 -7.62 8.80 -1.08
C ARG A 45 -7.05 7.50 -0.55
N ILE A 46 -6.06 6.95 -1.26
CA ILE A 46 -5.26 5.80 -0.85
C ILE A 46 -3.81 6.28 -0.74
N PHE A 47 -3.17 6.08 0.42
CA PHE A 47 -1.78 6.50 0.64
C PHE A 47 -0.76 5.54 0.01
N CYS A 48 -0.92 4.23 0.25
CA CYS A 48 -0.14 3.17 -0.36
C CYS A 48 -0.96 1.89 -0.47
N ALA A 49 -0.51 0.97 -1.33
CA ALA A 49 -1.00 -0.41 -1.37
C ALA A 49 0.18 -1.31 -1.76
N THR A 50 0.81 -1.93 -0.77
CA THR A 50 2.13 -2.56 -0.90
C THR A 50 2.25 -3.84 -0.07
N ALA A 51 3.21 -4.68 -0.45
CA ALA A 51 3.67 -5.82 0.35
C ALA A 51 5.08 -5.57 0.93
N ASN A 52 5.69 -4.43 0.63
CA ASN A 52 6.95 -4.01 1.23
C ASN A 52 6.76 -3.66 2.71
N PRO A 53 7.85 -3.62 3.51
CA PRO A 53 7.85 -2.89 4.77
C PRO A 53 7.36 -1.47 4.54
N ALA A 54 6.39 -1.02 5.33
CA ALA A 54 5.76 0.28 5.17
C ALA A 54 5.67 1.02 6.50
N GLU A 55 5.98 2.31 6.47
CA GLU A 55 5.87 3.21 7.61
C GLU A 55 4.90 4.35 7.27
N VAL A 56 4.16 4.83 8.27
CA VAL A 56 3.21 5.94 8.12
C VAL A 56 3.74 7.16 8.87
N ILE A 57 3.89 8.27 8.15
CA ILE A 57 4.33 9.54 8.72
C ILE A 57 3.11 10.25 9.32
N ILE A 58 3.09 10.36 10.65
CA ILE A 58 2.03 11.01 11.41
C ILE A 58 2.48 12.40 11.86
N ALA A 59 1.64 13.40 11.59
CA ALA A 59 1.71 14.69 12.27
C ALA A 59 0.70 14.71 13.42
N GLU A 60 1.11 15.28 14.55
CA GLU A 60 0.29 15.44 15.74
C GLU A 60 0.22 16.92 16.12
N THR A 61 -0.98 17.36 16.51
CA THR A 61 -1.28 18.70 17.02
C THR A 61 -2.09 18.55 18.30
N GLU A 62 -2.40 19.65 18.98
CA GLU A 62 -3.29 19.65 20.14
C GLU A 62 -4.69 19.06 19.84
N GLN A 63 -5.16 19.14 18.59
CA GLN A 63 -6.46 18.59 18.19
C GLN A 63 -6.42 17.08 17.95
N GLY A 64 -5.28 16.53 17.49
CA GLY A 64 -5.15 15.13 17.14
C GLY A 64 -4.14 14.86 16.03
N ARG A 65 -4.26 13.69 15.40
CA ARG A 65 -3.28 13.16 14.43
C ARG A 65 -3.81 13.07 13.01
N GLY A 66 -2.92 13.35 12.05
CA GLY A 66 -3.17 13.22 10.62
C GLY A 66 -2.02 12.52 9.89
N VAL A 67 -2.35 11.80 8.83
CA VAL A 67 -1.36 11.14 7.96
C VAL A 67 -0.82 12.15 6.95
N LEU A 68 0.50 12.40 7.00
CA LEU A 68 1.20 13.25 6.03
C LEU A 68 1.68 12.47 4.80
N GLY A 69 2.08 11.21 5.00
CA GLY A 69 2.65 10.40 3.94
C GLY A 69 3.02 9.00 4.42
N VAL A 70 3.64 8.24 3.52
CA VAL A 70 4.06 6.86 3.73
C VAL A 70 5.44 6.63 3.17
N ILE A 71 6.24 5.83 3.86
CA ILE A 71 7.49 5.29 3.35
C ILE A 71 7.17 3.85 2.90
N ASP A 72 7.20 3.62 1.59
CA ASP A 72 6.90 2.32 0.98
C ASP A 72 8.20 1.66 0.52
N GLY A 73 8.72 0.74 1.32
CA GLY A 73 9.96 0.03 1.04
C GLY A 73 11.20 0.91 1.19
N GLN A 74 12.15 0.72 0.28
CA GLN A 74 13.49 1.31 0.34
C GLN A 74 13.67 2.37 -0.75
N SER A 75 14.66 3.26 -0.57
CA SER A 75 15.06 4.21 -1.60
C SER A 75 15.65 3.48 -2.82
N THR A 76 15.47 4.06 -4.01
CA THR A 76 16.03 3.53 -5.26
C THR A 76 17.57 3.47 -5.21
N PHE A 77 18.15 2.34 -5.62
CA PHE A 77 19.61 2.13 -5.60
C PHE A 77 20.32 2.60 -6.88
N GLY A 78 19.59 2.87 -7.97
CA GLY A 78 20.14 3.26 -9.26
C GLY A 78 19.08 3.34 -10.35
N ILE A 79 19.54 3.60 -11.58
CA ILE A 79 18.72 3.61 -12.80
C ILE A 79 18.88 2.25 -13.49
N GLU A 80 17.77 1.68 -13.98
CA GLU A 80 17.79 0.41 -14.70
C GLU A 80 18.62 0.46 -15.99
N ALA A 81 19.41 -0.58 -16.26
CA ALA A 81 20.11 -0.79 -17.52
C ALA A 81 19.23 -1.55 -18.53
N GLU A 82 19.68 -1.67 -19.78
CA GLU A 82 18.94 -2.38 -20.84
C GLU A 82 18.59 -3.82 -20.44
N LYS A 83 19.51 -4.51 -19.76
CA LYS A 83 19.29 -5.87 -19.26
C LYS A 83 18.19 -5.95 -18.20
N ASP A 84 18.13 -4.97 -17.29
CA ASP A 84 17.10 -4.91 -16.24
C ASP A 84 15.71 -4.68 -16.87
N ILE A 85 15.64 -3.87 -17.94
CA ILE A 85 14.42 -3.64 -18.72
C ILE A 85 13.94 -4.94 -19.38
N GLU A 86 14.85 -5.70 -19.99
CA GLU A 86 14.54 -7.00 -20.58
C GLU A 86 13.99 -7.97 -19.53
N ASP A 87 14.64 -8.02 -18.36
CA ASP A 87 14.29 -8.92 -17.27
C ASP A 87 12.92 -8.61 -16.66
N ARG A 88 12.62 -7.34 -16.35
CA ARG A 88 11.30 -6.98 -15.82
C ARG A 88 10.17 -7.23 -16.83
N LYS A 89 10.42 -7.04 -18.13
CA LYS A 89 9.44 -7.35 -19.20
C LYS A 89 9.24 -8.85 -19.34
N ALA A 90 10.31 -9.63 -19.31
CA ALA A 90 10.23 -11.10 -19.33
C ALA A 90 9.47 -11.64 -18.11
N LEU A 91 9.67 -11.04 -16.93
CA LEU A 91 8.95 -11.39 -15.71
C LEU A 91 7.44 -11.15 -15.84
N LEU A 92 7.02 -10.01 -16.38
CA LEU A 92 5.59 -9.71 -16.59
C LEU A 92 4.92 -10.71 -17.55
N ARG A 93 5.61 -11.11 -18.62
CA ARG A 93 5.12 -12.16 -19.54
C ARG A 93 5.06 -13.52 -18.86
N LYS A 94 6.06 -13.86 -18.03
CA LYS A 94 6.07 -15.12 -17.25
C LYS A 94 4.90 -15.19 -16.26
N PHE A 95 4.48 -14.06 -15.70
CA PHE A 95 3.30 -13.96 -14.84
C PHE A 95 1.99 -13.75 -15.62
N GLU A 96 2.04 -13.82 -16.95
CA GLU A 96 0.86 -13.71 -17.83
C GLU A 96 0.10 -12.38 -17.68
N TYR A 97 0.78 -11.33 -17.21
CA TYR A 97 0.22 -9.98 -17.11
C TYR A 97 0.37 -9.16 -18.40
N GLN A 98 1.21 -9.63 -19.32
CA GLN A 98 1.42 -9.01 -20.61
C GLN A 98 1.64 -10.11 -21.65
N LEU A 99 1.12 -9.90 -22.86
CA LEU A 99 1.34 -10.76 -24.04
C LEU A 99 2.66 -10.39 -24.73
#